data_AF-A0A2E4N5I3-F1
#
_entry.id   AF-A0A2E4N5I3-F1
#
_cell.length_a   1.000
_cell.length_b   1.000
_cell.length_c   1.000
_cell.angle_alpha   90.00
_cell.angle_beta   90.00
_cell.angle_gamma   90.00
#
_symmetry.space_group_name_H-M   'P 1'
#
loop_
_entity.id
_entity.type
_entity.pdbx_description
1 polymer ?
#
loop_
_entity_poly.entity_id
_entity_poly.type
_entity_poly.pdbx_seq_one_letter_code
_entity_poly.pdbx_strand_id
1 'polypeptide(L)'
;MADKKSIVTLDIGSQRVTLARFSRQKGSLVLQDYAFQDLVGDPAADAARSSQVSQAVAALTSQLRLQGQDVYYTISGHSVFTRFVSLPSIEGSNLRELVEFEAQQNVPFPIDEVTWDFQRVSSAEAGGEVEVLLVAIKNEAIDDINESVESAKLIGRGVDVAPVALCNAFKYNYPEVIDSGSVSVLIDVGARTTDLIYVQGDRVFTRSVPVGGAAVTSAIAKEFDMSFADAEERKLQDGMVSLGGSFEDPDDPGKAAMAKVIRNTMTRLHSEIMRTTGTFRQSGGGAPSVAYLCGGSAGMPYLKEFLADKLAIEVDYFNPMSRVQVRPELSESAAGNAHNMGELVGLALRDANPKNLEIDLAPNDILNRRDLDKKKPMLYIAAALWILILLGVFLKYNGTAKNARSVKNELTNEAADLSKYSIGIKSQEEIEKENSEIANPIDLAVKGRTQYVELFNDINALIKNDKVWIVQIEPLFAGAPLKNTAKLGEEDISNAFAKPKSNKKGAPNPNVITHLRLYGMYRESSEHVFNFEKLLSESKIFKFTEKGASETRELLEKADLDYAGRVRWDLALEEAIYTNKAE
;
A
#
# COMPACT_ATOMS: atom_id res chain seq x y z
N MET A 1 -30.16 -3.66 13.65
CA MET A 1 -30.60 -2.24 13.67
C MET A 1 -29.99 -1.49 12.49
N ALA A 2 -30.30 -1.90 11.26
CA ALA A 2 -29.65 -1.38 10.06
C ALA A 2 -30.71 -0.87 9.08
N ASP A 3 -31.15 0.37 9.27
CA ASP A 3 -31.73 1.20 8.19
C ASP A 3 -31.85 2.67 8.66
N LYS A 4 -30.70 3.33 8.84
CA LYS A 4 -30.64 4.79 9.13
C LYS A 4 -29.73 5.50 8.12
N LYS A 5 -29.67 5.03 6.87
CA LYS A 5 -29.02 5.81 5.82
C LYS A 5 -30.00 6.90 5.38
N SER A 6 -29.69 8.15 5.72
CA SER A 6 -30.36 9.32 5.19
C SER A 6 -30.08 9.40 3.68
N ILE A 7 -31.12 9.68 2.89
CA ILE A 7 -31.02 9.86 1.44
C ILE A 7 -31.45 11.29 1.16
N VAL A 8 -30.51 12.13 0.72
CA VAL A 8 -30.82 13.51 0.32
C VAL A 8 -31.02 13.54 -1.18
N THR A 9 -32.12 14.13 -1.63
CA THR A 9 -32.46 14.29 -3.04
C THR A 9 -32.73 15.74 -3.37
N LEU A 10 -32.28 16.19 -4.53
CA LEU A 10 -32.42 17.54 -5.02
C LEU A 10 -32.97 17.53 -6.45
N ASP A 11 -34.07 18.21 -6.67
CA ASP A 11 -34.63 18.45 -7.98
C ASP A 11 -34.32 19.88 -8.42
N ILE A 12 -33.65 20.02 -9.57
CA ILE A 12 -33.28 21.29 -10.17
C ILE A 12 -34.16 21.51 -11.41
N GLY A 13 -35.41 21.90 -11.13
CA GLY A 13 -36.40 22.24 -12.15
C GLY A 13 -36.12 23.59 -12.82
N SER A 14 -36.88 23.89 -13.87
CA SER A 14 -36.70 25.12 -14.65
C SER A 14 -37.02 26.40 -13.87
N GLN A 15 -38.04 26.39 -13.01
CA GLN A 15 -38.49 27.52 -12.18
C GLN A 15 -38.62 27.18 -10.69
N ARG A 16 -38.26 25.97 -10.26
CA ARG A 16 -38.31 25.56 -8.86
C ARG A 16 -37.13 24.65 -8.56
N VAL A 17 -36.50 24.88 -7.41
CA VAL A 17 -35.50 23.97 -6.84
C VAL A 17 -36.10 23.38 -5.58
N THR A 18 -36.08 22.06 -5.45
CA THR A 18 -36.62 21.37 -4.27
C THR A 18 -35.57 20.45 -3.68
N LEU A 19 -35.40 20.50 -2.36
CA LEU A 19 -34.47 19.66 -1.61
C LEU A 19 -35.25 18.86 -0.57
N ALA A 20 -35.04 17.55 -0.53
CA ALA A 20 -35.71 16.67 0.41
C ALA A 20 -34.74 15.68 1.05
N ARG A 21 -35.06 15.28 2.27
CA ARG A 21 -34.38 14.22 3.01
C ARG A 21 -35.34 13.08 3.26
N PHE A 22 -34.96 11.90 2.82
CA PHE A 22 -35.67 10.65 3.06
C PHE A 22 -34.87 9.73 3.97
N SER A 23 -35.56 8.77 4.57
CA SER A 23 -34.96 7.60 5.21
C SER A 23 -35.70 6.35 4.76
N ARG A 24 -35.03 5.21 4.68
CA ARG A 24 -35.70 3.93 4.49
C ARG A 24 -36.00 3.28 5.84
N GLN A 25 -37.24 2.85 6.03
CA GLN A 25 -37.66 2.11 7.22
C GLN A 25 -38.51 0.91 6.80
N LYS A 26 -38.04 -0.31 7.10
CA LYS A 26 -38.74 -1.57 6.78
C LYS A 26 -39.16 -1.68 5.31
N GLY A 27 -38.35 -1.15 4.39
CA GLY A 27 -38.63 -1.15 2.95
C GLY A 27 -39.50 0.00 2.43
N SER A 28 -40.09 0.82 3.31
CA SER A 28 -40.82 2.03 2.91
C SER A 28 -39.93 3.27 2.98
N LEU A 29 -40.18 4.22 2.08
CA LEU A 29 -39.59 5.56 2.19
C LEU A 29 -40.35 6.37 3.23
N VAL A 30 -39.60 7.13 4.03
CA VAL A 30 -40.14 8.10 4.98
C VAL A 30 -39.56 9.46 4.67
N LEU A 31 -40.41 10.44 4.37
CA LEU A 31 -40.02 11.85 4.20
C LEU A 31 -39.70 12.43 5.57
N GLN A 32 -38.44 12.82 5.76
CA GLN A 32 -37.94 13.39 7.01
C GLN A 32 -38.10 14.90 7.04
N ASP A 33 -37.67 15.59 5.98
CA ASP A 33 -37.78 17.04 5.80
C ASP A 33 -37.75 17.39 4.31
N TYR A 34 -38.32 18.53 3.93
CA TYR A 34 -38.16 19.10 2.60
C TYR A 34 -38.31 20.62 2.63
N ALA A 35 -37.78 21.29 1.60
CA ALA A 35 -37.98 22.70 1.33
C ALA A 35 -37.84 22.94 -0.17
N PHE A 36 -38.47 23.99 -0.68
CA PHE A 36 -38.36 24.41 -2.07
C PHE A 36 -38.21 25.93 -2.17
N GLN A 37 -37.68 26.38 -3.30
CA GLN A 37 -37.59 27.79 -3.65
C GLN A 37 -37.95 27.96 -5.13
N ASP A 38 -38.86 28.89 -5.39
CA ASP A 38 -39.23 29.30 -6.74
C ASP A 38 -38.23 30.31 -7.30
N LEU A 39 -37.96 30.19 -8.59
CA LEU A 39 -37.08 31.07 -9.35
C LEU A 39 -37.96 32.06 -10.14
N VAL A 40 -37.50 33.30 -10.21
CA VAL A 40 -38.24 34.39 -10.88
C VAL A 40 -37.69 34.58 -12.29
N GLY A 41 -38.56 34.89 -13.25
CA GLY A 41 -38.18 35.17 -14.63
C GLY A 41 -38.48 34.04 -15.60
N ASP A 42 -38.26 34.32 -16.88
CA ASP A 42 -38.50 33.36 -17.96
C ASP A 42 -37.39 32.29 -17.98
N PRO A 43 -37.70 31.01 -17.73
CA PRO A 43 -36.69 29.95 -17.64
C PRO A 43 -35.99 29.65 -18.97
N ALA A 44 -36.47 30.19 -20.09
CA ALA A 44 -35.84 30.05 -21.39
C ALA A 44 -34.93 31.24 -21.75
N ALA A 45 -35.13 32.42 -21.15
CA ALA A 45 -34.48 33.66 -21.58
C ALA A 45 -33.68 34.37 -20.47
N ASP A 46 -33.93 34.05 -19.19
CA ASP A 46 -33.26 34.74 -18.08
C ASP A 46 -31.81 34.27 -17.87
N ALA A 47 -30.87 35.15 -18.18
CA ALA A 47 -29.43 34.91 -17.97
C ALA A 47 -29.05 34.79 -16.48
N ALA A 48 -29.86 35.31 -15.56
CA ALA A 48 -29.62 35.21 -14.12
C ALA A 48 -29.96 33.83 -13.56
N ARG A 49 -30.56 32.93 -14.35
CA ARG A 49 -31.06 31.64 -13.85
C ARG A 49 -30.00 30.82 -13.13
N SER A 50 -28.79 30.67 -13.67
CA SER A 50 -27.74 29.88 -13.02
C SER A 50 -27.40 30.43 -11.64
N SER A 51 -27.30 31.75 -11.49
CA SER A 51 -27.07 32.40 -10.19
C SER A 51 -28.25 32.19 -9.22
N GLN A 52 -29.49 32.28 -9.71
CA GLN A 52 -30.68 32.00 -8.90
C GLN A 52 -30.69 30.54 -8.40
N VAL A 53 -30.31 29.59 -9.26
CA VAL A 53 -30.19 28.17 -8.87
C VAL A 53 -29.13 28.00 -7.78
N SER A 54 -27.91 28.54 -7.95
CA SER A 54 -26.86 28.41 -6.93
C SER A 54 -27.29 29.02 -5.58
N GLN A 55 -27.97 30.17 -5.60
CA GLN A 55 -28.51 30.80 -4.40
C GLN A 55 -29.60 29.95 -3.74
N ALA A 56 -30.53 29.39 -4.54
CA ALA A 56 -31.59 28.52 -4.04
C ALA A 56 -31.04 27.25 -3.41
N VAL A 57 -30.09 26.56 -4.07
CA VAL A 57 -29.46 25.35 -3.52
C VAL A 57 -28.74 25.65 -2.21
N ALA A 58 -28.01 26.77 -2.12
CA ALA A 58 -27.33 27.20 -0.89
C ALA A 58 -28.31 27.54 0.24
N ALA A 59 -29.40 28.25 -0.07
CA ALA A 59 -30.44 28.61 0.89
C ALA A 59 -31.15 27.37 1.45
N LEU A 60 -31.59 26.46 0.57
CA LEU A 60 -32.27 25.22 0.95
C LEU A 60 -31.36 24.29 1.76
N THR A 61 -30.09 24.17 1.36
CA THR A 61 -29.10 23.37 2.11
C THR A 61 -28.90 23.92 3.52
N SER A 62 -28.89 25.24 3.66
CA SER A 62 -28.75 25.92 4.95
C SER A 62 -30.00 25.80 5.81
N GLN A 63 -31.19 25.95 5.21
CA GLN A 63 -32.48 25.79 5.87
C GLN A 63 -32.65 24.38 6.46
N LEU A 64 -32.31 23.34 5.68
CA LEU A 64 -32.45 21.95 6.09
C LEU A 64 -31.24 21.40 6.88
N ARG A 65 -30.17 22.20 7.03
CA ARG A 65 -28.91 21.83 7.72
C ARG A 65 -28.27 20.56 7.13
N LEU A 66 -28.14 20.54 5.81
CA LEU A 66 -27.65 19.38 5.05
C LEU A 66 -26.21 19.53 4.54
N GLN A 67 -25.45 20.52 5.03
CA GLN A 67 -24.05 20.67 4.64
C GLN A 67 -23.23 19.42 4.98
N GLY A 68 -22.40 18.98 4.03
CA GLY A 68 -21.59 17.77 4.13
C GLY A 68 -22.36 16.46 3.94
N GLN A 69 -23.65 16.53 3.55
CA GLN A 69 -24.41 15.33 3.22
C GLN A 69 -24.23 14.92 1.75
N ASP A 70 -24.28 13.61 1.54
CA ASP A 70 -24.36 13.00 0.22
C ASP A 70 -25.71 13.32 -0.42
N VAL A 71 -25.71 13.83 -1.66
CA VAL A 71 -26.91 14.18 -2.42
C VAL A 71 -26.93 13.50 -3.78
N TYR A 72 -28.10 12.99 -4.15
CA TYR A 72 -28.43 12.66 -5.54
C TYR A 72 -29.31 13.78 -6.08
N TYR A 73 -29.06 14.21 -7.30
CA TYR A 73 -29.87 15.28 -7.90
C TYR A 73 -30.28 14.93 -9.31
N THR A 74 -31.33 15.59 -9.73
CA THR A 74 -31.85 15.45 -11.07
C THR A 74 -31.82 16.78 -11.81
N ILE A 75 -31.69 16.67 -13.12
CA ILE A 75 -31.74 17.79 -14.04
C ILE A 75 -32.93 17.65 -14.98
N SER A 76 -33.44 18.79 -15.44
CA SER A 76 -34.60 18.81 -16.34
C SER A 76 -34.32 18.06 -17.64
N GLY A 77 -35.33 17.33 -18.14
CA GLY A 77 -35.26 16.59 -19.41
C GLY A 77 -34.90 17.45 -20.62
N HIS A 78 -35.14 18.77 -20.56
CA HIS A 78 -34.77 19.68 -21.66
C HIS A 78 -33.27 19.93 -21.79
N SER A 79 -32.50 19.71 -20.73
CA SER A 79 -31.04 19.95 -20.72
C SER A 79 -30.26 18.77 -21.28
N VAL A 80 -30.94 17.63 -21.45
CA VAL A 80 -30.35 16.39 -21.94
C VAL A 80 -30.87 16.06 -23.33
N PHE A 81 -30.02 15.46 -24.14
CA PHE A 81 -30.39 14.77 -25.36
C PHE A 81 -30.78 13.33 -25.01
N THR A 82 -31.98 12.92 -25.38
CA THR A 82 -32.47 11.54 -25.16
C THR A 82 -32.77 10.84 -26.48
N ARG A 83 -32.32 9.60 -26.63
CA ARG A 83 -32.55 8.79 -27.83
C ARG A 83 -32.80 7.33 -27.46
N PHE A 84 -33.85 6.74 -28.02
CA PHE A 84 -34.07 5.29 -27.97
C PHE A 84 -33.31 4.63 -29.12
N VAL A 85 -32.54 3.59 -28.80
CA VAL A 85 -31.76 2.80 -29.74
C VAL A 85 -32.07 1.33 -29.53
N SER A 86 -32.40 0.64 -30.63
CA SER A 86 -32.56 -0.82 -30.64
C SER A 86 -31.21 -1.47 -30.94
N LEU A 87 -30.80 -2.37 -30.06
CA LEU A 87 -29.53 -3.08 -30.16
C LEU A 87 -29.77 -4.58 -30.24
N PRO A 88 -28.96 -5.36 -30.98
CA PRO A 88 -29.02 -6.81 -30.90
C PRO A 88 -28.74 -7.27 -29.46
N SER A 89 -29.46 -8.29 -28.98
CA SER A 89 -29.19 -8.89 -27.67
C SER A 89 -27.84 -9.59 -27.68
N ILE A 90 -26.84 -8.99 -27.01
CA ILE A 90 -25.52 -9.59 -26.78
C ILE A 90 -25.41 -9.95 -25.29
N GLU A 91 -25.00 -11.18 -24.99
CA GLU A 91 -24.66 -11.58 -23.63
C GLU A 91 -23.31 -10.96 -23.22
N GLY A 92 -23.27 -10.26 -22.07
CA GLY A 92 -22.01 -9.84 -21.43
C GLY A 92 -21.53 -8.41 -21.67
N SER A 93 -20.22 -8.20 -21.49
CA SER A 93 -19.50 -6.91 -21.37
C SER A 93 -19.49 -6.02 -22.61
N ASN A 94 -20.05 -6.47 -23.74
CA ASN A 94 -19.98 -5.76 -25.01
C ASN A 94 -21.11 -4.73 -25.20
N LEU A 95 -22.12 -4.68 -24.32
CA LEU A 95 -23.24 -3.75 -24.51
C LEU A 95 -22.80 -2.28 -24.41
N ARG A 96 -21.92 -1.93 -23.45
CA ARG A 96 -21.47 -0.54 -23.28
C ARG A 96 -20.65 -0.05 -24.48
N GLU A 97 -19.80 -0.91 -25.05
CA GLU A 97 -19.03 -0.58 -26.27
C GLU A 97 -19.94 -0.35 -27.48
N LEU A 98 -20.99 -1.19 -27.62
CA LEU A 98 -21.96 -1.01 -28.70
C LEU A 98 -22.80 0.25 -28.52
N VAL A 99 -23.23 0.54 -27.29
CA VAL A 99 -23.94 1.79 -26.98
C VAL A 99 -23.03 3.00 -27.21
N GLU A 100 -21.74 2.91 -26.89
CA GLU A 100 -20.78 3.99 -27.14
C GLU A 100 -20.66 4.28 -28.65
N PHE A 101 -20.59 3.23 -29.48
CA PHE A 101 -20.61 3.38 -30.94
C PHE A 101 -21.90 4.06 -31.42
N GLU A 102 -23.07 3.63 -30.92
CA GLU A 102 -24.35 4.25 -31.24
C GLU A 102 -24.44 5.70 -30.73
N ALA A 103 -23.87 5.99 -29.56
CA ALA A 103 -23.82 7.33 -29.01
C ALA A 103 -23.03 8.27 -29.91
N GLN A 104 -21.87 7.84 -30.42
CA GLN A 104 -21.06 8.62 -31.37
C GLN A 104 -21.82 8.95 -32.67
N GLN A 105 -22.74 8.10 -33.12
CA GLN A 105 -23.53 8.32 -34.34
C GLN A 105 -24.79 9.15 -34.10
N ASN A 106 -25.40 9.05 -32.92
CA ASN A 106 -26.71 9.65 -32.64
C ASN A 106 -26.65 10.95 -31.83
N VAL A 107 -25.61 11.14 -31.01
CA VAL A 107 -25.46 12.37 -30.21
C VAL A 107 -25.02 13.50 -31.16
N PRO A 108 -25.71 14.66 -31.16
CA PRO A 108 -25.43 15.75 -32.10
C PRO A 108 -24.18 16.58 -31.73
N PHE A 109 -23.35 16.08 -30.81
CA PHE A 109 -22.17 16.74 -30.28
C PHE A 109 -20.99 15.76 -30.24
N PRO A 110 -19.74 16.25 -30.28
CA PRO A 110 -18.57 15.40 -30.07
C PRO A 110 -18.67 14.62 -28.75
N ILE A 111 -18.35 13.33 -28.79
CA ILE A 111 -18.53 12.43 -27.63
C ILE A 111 -17.64 12.81 -26.43
N ASP A 112 -16.54 13.51 -26.69
CA ASP A 112 -15.61 14.06 -25.71
C ASP A 112 -16.09 15.36 -25.05
N GLU A 113 -17.05 16.06 -25.66
CA GLU A 113 -17.68 17.28 -25.13
C GLU A 113 -18.96 16.99 -24.32
N VAL A 114 -19.35 15.72 -24.19
CA VAL A 114 -20.57 15.30 -23.51
C VAL A 114 -20.32 14.26 -22.44
N THR A 115 -21.12 14.34 -21.38
CA THR A 115 -21.30 13.26 -20.43
C THR A 115 -22.54 12.49 -20.86
N TRP A 116 -22.41 11.17 -21.00
CA TRP A 116 -23.49 10.31 -21.46
C TRP A 116 -23.59 9.04 -20.63
N ASP A 117 -24.79 8.50 -20.55
CA ASP A 117 -25.06 7.22 -19.96
C ASP A 117 -26.27 6.57 -20.64
N PHE A 118 -26.55 5.31 -20.32
CA PHE A 118 -27.65 4.58 -20.91
C PHE A 118 -28.34 3.64 -19.92
N GLN A 119 -29.62 3.42 -20.14
CA GLN A 119 -30.42 2.49 -19.37
C GLN A 119 -31.17 1.55 -20.30
N ARG A 120 -31.21 0.26 -19.96
CA ARG A 120 -32.09 -0.70 -20.63
C ARG A 120 -33.53 -0.37 -20.26
N VAL A 121 -34.37 -0.17 -21.27
CA VAL A 121 -35.77 0.23 -21.11
C VAL A 121 -36.75 -0.80 -21.63
N SER A 122 -36.25 -1.94 -22.13
CA SER A 122 -37.06 -3.13 -22.41
C SER A 122 -36.23 -4.39 -22.12
N SER A 123 -36.92 -5.50 -21.81
CA SER A 123 -36.30 -6.82 -21.81
C SER A 123 -36.29 -7.37 -23.23
N ALA A 124 -35.14 -7.88 -23.70
CA ALA A 124 -35.15 -8.72 -24.89
C ALA A 124 -35.98 -9.98 -24.60
N GLU A 125 -36.97 -10.25 -25.46
CA GLU A 125 -37.48 -11.61 -25.59
C GLU A 125 -36.32 -12.51 -26.07
N ALA A 126 -36.29 -13.78 -25.66
CA ALA A 126 -35.14 -14.66 -25.94
C ALA A 126 -34.78 -14.67 -27.44
N GLY A 127 -33.65 -14.03 -27.79
CA GLY A 127 -33.14 -13.88 -29.16
C GLY A 127 -33.50 -12.57 -29.90
N GLY A 128 -34.16 -11.61 -29.25
CA GLY A 128 -34.60 -10.33 -29.83
C GLY A 128 -33.64 -9.14 -29.65
N GLU A 129 -34.09 -7.95 -30.06
CA GLU A 129 -33.40 -6.68 -29.82
C GLU A 129 -33.66 -6.17 -28.39
N VAL A 130 -32.65 -5.55 -27.77
CA VAL A 130 -32.74 -4.80 -26.52
C VAL A 130 -32.91 -3.32 -26.85
N GLU A 131 -33.93 -2.68 -26.28
CA GLU A 131 -34.09 -1.22 -26.40
C GLU A 131 -33.36 -0.54 -25.24
N VAL A 132 -32.52 0.45 -25.57
CA VAL A 132 -31.83 1.29 -24.59
C VAL A 132 -32.24 2.75 -24.75
N LEU A 133 -32.40 3.43 -23.62
CA LEU A 133 -32.48 4.88 -23.53
C LEU A 133 -31.06 5.41 -23.38
N LEU A 134 -30.55 6.05 -24.43
CA LEU A 134 -29.32 6.83 -24.41
C LEU A 134 -29.64 8.25 -23.95
N VAL A 135 -28.83 8.76 -23.02
CA VAL A 135 -28.94 10.12 -22.49
C VAL A 135 -27.57 10.79 -22.58
N ALA A 136 -27.52 12.04 -23.08
CA ALA A 136 -26.29 12.82 -23.15
C ALA A 136 -26.51 14.29 -22.77
N ILE A 137 -25.54 14.91 -22.11
CA ILE A 137 -25.52 16.34 -21.77
C ILE A 137 -24.14 16.92 -22.05
N LYS A 138 -24.06 18.19 -22.46
CA LYS A 138 -22.79 18.89 -22.60
C LYS A 138 -22.07 19.02 -21.26
N ASN A 139 -20.76 18.80 -21.25
CA ASN A 139 -19.94 18.87 -20.03
C ASN A 139 -20.11 20.23 -19.33
N GLU A 140 -20.04 21.34 -20.06
CA GLU A 140 -20.26 22.70 -19.53
C GLU A 140 -21.59 22.84 -18.77
N ALA A 141 -22.68 22.31 -19.33
CA ALA A 141 -24.01 22.44 -18.74
C ALA A 141 -24.17 21.64 -17.45
N ILE A 142 -23.51 20.47 -17.35
CA ILE A 142 -23.54 19.68 -16.12
C ILE A 142 -22.58 20.26 -15.07
N ASP A 143 -21.43 20.77 -15.49
CA ASP A 143 -20.43 21.38 -14.60
C ASP A 143 -20.98 22.61 -13.87
N ASP A 144 -21.72 23.49 -14.55
CA ASP A 144 -22.41 24.64 -13.93
C ASP A 144 -23.38 24.21 -12.80
N ILE A 145 -24.09 23.10 -13.02
CA ILE A 145 -25.03 22.54 -12.05
C ILE A 145 -24.26 21.94 -10.87
N ASN A 146 -23.16 21.22 -11.15
CA ASN A 146 -22.33 20.62 -10.11
C ASN A 146 -21.68 21.69 -9.24
N GLU A 147 -21.17 22.77 -9.83
CA GLU A 147 -20.60 23.90 -9.09
C GLU A 147 -21.63 24.50 -8.12
N SER A 148 -22.90 24.60 -8.54
CA SER A 148 -24.00 25.07 -7.68
C SER A 148 -24.23 24.14 -6.48
N VAL A 149 -24.14 22.82 -6.68
CA VAL A 149 -24.28 21.81 -5.62
C VAL A 149 -23.07 21.83 -4.67
N GLU A 150 -21.85 21.85 -5.21
CA GLU A 150 -20.61 21.86 -4.42
C GLU A 150 -20.45 23.16 -3.62
N SER A 151 -20.81 24.31 -4.20
CA SER A 151 -20.78 25.62 -3.52
C SER A 151 -21.73 25.68 -2.33
N ALA A 152 -22.82 24.92 -2.36
CA ALA A 152 -23.74 24.74 -1.24
C ALA A 152 -23.20 23.79 -0.16
N LYS A 153 -21.99 23.23 -0.34
CA LYS A 153 -21.35 22.23 0.53
C LYS A 153 -22.09 20.89 0.57
N LEU A 154 -22.85 20.56 -0.48
CA LEU A 154 -23.37 19.21 -0.67
C LEU A 154 -22.34 18.33 -1.38
N ILE A 155 -22.37 17.03 -1.12
CA ILE A 155 -21.47 16.06 -1.76
C ILE A 155 -22.27 15.31 -2.83
N GLY A 156 -22.15 15.69 -4.09
CA GLY A 156 -22.82 15.01 -5.20
C GLY A 156 -22.41 13.53 -5.30
N ARG A 157 -23.38 12.63 -5.46
CA ARG A 157 -23.16 11.16 -5.57
C ARG A 157 -23.63 10.53 -6.88
N GLY A 158 -24.56 11.18 -7.55
CA GLY A 158 -25.10 10.75 -8.82
C GLY A 158 -26.02 11.82 -9.38
N VAL A 159 -26.09 11.87 -10.70
CA VAL A 159 -26.95 12.80 -11.43
C VAL A 159 -27.89 12.01 -12.31
N ASP A 160 -29.18 12.15 -12.06
CA ASP A 160 -30.23 11.52 -12.86
C ASP A 160 -30.93 12.58 -13.75
N VAL A 161 -31.88 12.13 -14.55
CA VAL A 161 -32.76 13.01 -15.34
C VAL A 161 -34.19 12.93 -14.81
N ALA A 162 -34.88 14.07 -14.76
CA ALA A 162 -36.20 14.22 -14.15
C ALA A 162 -37.21 13.14 -14.61
N PRO A 163 -37.40 12.86 -15.91
CA PRO A 163 -38.35 11.85 -16.33
C PRO A 163 -38.00 10.42 -15.90
N VAL A 164 -36.71 10.10 -15.74
CA VAL A 164 -36.27 8.77 -15.29
C VAL A 164 -36.56 8.61 -13.80
N ALA A 165 -36.22 9.62 -13.00
CA ALA A 165 -36.57 9.66 -11.58
C ALA A 165 -38.10 9.59 -11.40
N LEU A 166 -38.86 10.41 -12.12
CA LEU A 166 -40.32 10.42 -12.05
C LEU A 166 -40.94 9.05 -12.41
N CYS A 167 -40.38 8.35 -13.39
CA CYS A 167 -40.78 6.98 -13.73
C CYS A 167 -40.58 6.01 -12.55
N ASN A 168 -39.46 6.11 -11.83
CA ASN A 168 -39.21 5.29 -10.64
C ASN A 168 -40.24 5.57 -9.53
N ALA A 169 -40.61 6.84 -9.32
CA ALA A 169 -41.66 7.19 -8.37
C ALA A 169 -43.02 6.61 -8.78
N PHE A 170 -43.35 6.62 -10.06
CA PHE A 170 -44.58 6.02 -10.58
C PHE A 170 -44.64 4.52 -10.33
N LYS A 171 -43.59 3.79 -10.75
CA LYS A 171 -43.48 2.34 -10.56
C LYS A 171 -43.60 1.94 -9.09
N TYR A 172 -43.06 2.75 -8.18
CA TYR A 172 -43.16 2.50 -6.75
C TYR A 172 -44.57 2.71 -6.19
N ASN A 173 -45.25 3.79 -6.59
CA ASN A 173 -46.55 4.17 -6.04
C ASN A 173 -47.72 3.40 -6.64
N TYR A 174 -47.60 2.95 -7.90
CA TYR A 174 -48.66 2.29 -8.68
C TYR A 174 -48.25 0.92 -9.28
N PRO A 175 -47.63 -0.01 -8.53
CA PRO A 175 -47.17 -1.28 -9.08
C PRO A 175 -48.31 -2.15 -9.62
N GLU A 176 -49.53 -2.05 -9.08
CA GLU A 176 -50.69 -2.75 -9.62
C GLU A 176 -51.02 -2.34 -11.08
N VAL A 177 -50.74 -1.08 -11.44
CA VAL A 177 -50.91 -0.59 -12.81
C VAL A 177 -49.80 -1.18 -13.69
N ILE A 178 -48.57 -1.21 -13.20
CA ILE A 178 -47.42 -1.80 -13.91
C ILE A 178 -47.63 -3.29 -14.16
N ASP A 179 -48.03 -4.03 -13.12
CA ASP A 179 -48.23 -5.48 -13.14
C ASP A 179 -49.41 -5.90 -14.05
N SER A 180 -50.39 -5.00 -14.26
CA SER A 180 -51.49 -5.23 -15.20
C SER A 180 -51.05 -5.29 -16.67
N GLY A 181 -49.86 -4.76 -16.99
CA GLY A 181 -49.38 -4.62 -18.37
C GLY A 181 -50.08 -3.52 -19.18
N SER A 182 -51.01 -2.78 -18.57
CA SER A 182 -51.69 -1.64 -19.20
C SER A 182 -50.72 -0.51 -19.53
N VAL A 183 -50.95 0.19 -20.63
CA VAL A 183 -50.12 1.32 -21.03
C VAL A 183 -50.60 2.57 -20.31
N SER A 184 -49.71 3.15 -19.49
CA SER A 184 -49.94 4.42 -18.82
C SER A 184 -49.05 5.51 -19.41
N VAL A 185 -49.55 6.74 -19.45
CA VAL A 185 -48.73 7.92 -19.78
C VAL A 185 -48.70 8.88 -18.60
N LEU A 186 -47.52 9.24 -18.13
CA LEU A 186 -47.34 10.35 -17.21
C LEU A 186 -47.11 11.61 -18.02
N ILE A 187 -47.81 12.66 -17.64
CA ILE A 187 -47.76 13.98 -18.25
C ILE A 187 -47.31 14.94 -17.15
N ASP A 188 -45.99 15.19 -17.08
CA ASP A 188 -45.40 16.15 -16.15
C ASP A 188 -45.33 17.53 -16.81
N VAL A 189 -46.31 18.39 -16.51
CA VAL A 189 -46.38 19.75 -17.07
C VAL A 189 -45.54 20.69 -16.20
N GLY A 190 -44.24 20.67 -16.43
CA GLY A 190 -43.28 21.59 -15.82
C GLY A 190 -43.41 23.02 -16.33
N ALA A 191 -42.48 23.88 -15.91
CA ALA A 191 -42.45 25.27 -16.34
C ALA A 191 -42.00 25.42 -17.80
N ARG A 192 -40.81 24.91 -18.17
CA ARG A 192 -40.26 25.08 -19.52
C ARG A 192 -40.72 24.00 -20.50
N THR A 193 -40.83 22.77 -20.02
CA THR A 193 -41.17 21.59 -20.83
C THR A 193 -42.27 20.79 -20.18
N THR A 194 -42.92 19.93 -20.98
CA THR A 194 -43.72 18.83 -20.47
C THR A 194 -42.98 17.52 -20.75
N ASP A 195 -42.77 16.71 -19.72
CA ASP A 195 -42.16 15.39 -19.87
C ASP A 195 -43.26 14.34 -20.02
N LEU A 196 -43.21 13.58 -21.12
CA LEU A 196 -44.18 12.53 -21.44
C LEU A 196 -43.53 11.17 -21.25
N ILE A 197 -43.96 10.41 -20.25
CA ILE A 197 -43.36 9.13 -19.89
C ILE A 197 -44.40 8.02 -20.06
N TYR A 198 -44.18 7.15 -21.02
CA TYR A 198 -45.02 6.00 -21.30
C TYR A 198 -44.44 4.78 -20.60
N VAL A 199 -45.29 4.05 -19.88
CA VAL A 199 -44.91 2.86 -19.13
C VAL A 199 -45.83 1.71 -19.51
N GLN A 200 -45.23 0.58 -19.90
CA GLN A 200 -45.93 -0.66 -20.26
C GLN A 200 -45.14 -1.86 -19.72
N GLY A 201 -45.48 -2.32 -18.52
CA GLY A 201 -44.68 -3.30 -17.79
C GLY A 201 -43.24 -2.79 -17.58
N ASP A 202 -42.26 -3.54 -18.08
CA ASP A 202 -40.85 -3.13 -18.05
C ASP A 202 -40.48 -2.13 -19.16
N ARG A 203 -41.32 -1.97 -20.20
CA ARG A 203 -41.07 -1.02 -21.30
C ARG A 203 -41.29 0.41 -20.83
N VAL A 204 -40.30 1.27 -21.04
CA VAL A 204 -40.39 2.71 -20.76
C VAL A 204 -39.98 3.52 -21.97
N PHE A 205 -40.77 4.55 -22.30
CA PHE A 205 -40.45 5.54 -23.32
C PHE A 205 -40.64 6.93 -22.75
N THR A 206 -39.72 7.86 -23.03
CA THR A 206 -39.82 9.23 -22.53
C THR A 206 -39.51 10.25 -23.62
N ARG A 207 -40.21 11.38 -23.60
CA ARG A 207 -39.92 12.51 -24.48
C ARG A 207 -40.30 13.82 -23.81
N SER A 208 -39.34 14.73 -23.73
CA SER A 208 -39.58 16.11 -23.31
C SER A 208 -40.05 16.95 -24.49
N VAL A 209 -41.17 17.66 -24.33
CA VAL A 209 -41.70 18.59 -25.34
C VAL A 209 -41.61 20.04 -24.85
N PRO A 210 -41.25 21.01 -25.73
CA PRO A 210 -41.01 22.40 -25.36
C PRO A 210 -42.31 23.21 -25.20
N VAL A 211 -43.27 22.64 -24.46
CA VAL A 211 -44.53 23.28 -24.10
C VAL A 211 -44.74 23.04 -22.61
N GLY A 212 -44.67 24.09 -21.81
CA GLY A 212 -44.87 24.04 -20.35
C GLY A 212 -45.59 25.29 -19.85
N GLY A 213 -45.67 25.46 -18.53
CA GLY A 213 -46.33 26.58 -17.88
C GLY A 213 -45.77 27.96 -18.26
N ALA A 214 -44.47 28.09 -18.50
CA ALA A 214 -43.85 29.34 -18.93
C ALA A 214 -44.33 29.77 -20.33
N ALA A 215 -44.66 28.82 -21.22
CA ALA A 215 -45.25 29.16 -22.51
C ALA A 215 -46.64 29.79 -22.38
N VAL A 216 -47.39 29.42 -21.33
CA VAL A 216 -48.64 30.09 -20.97
C VAL A 216 -48.34 31.49 -20.46
N THR A 217 -47.39 31.62 -19.53
CA THR A 217 -46.98 32.91 -18.96
C THR A 217 -46.52 33.90 -20.01
N SER A 218 -45.63 33.50 -20.94
CA SER A 218 -45.19 34.37 -22.03
C SER A 218 -46.32 34.75 -22.98
N ALA A 219 -47.30 33.86 -23.19
CA ALA A 219 -48.47 34.16 -24.01
C ALA A 219 -49.41 35.18 -23.33
N ILE A 220 -49.60 35.07 -22.01
CA ILE A 220 -50.35 36.04 -21.20
C ILE A 220 -49.62 37.39 -21.19
N ALA A 221 -48.31 37.38 -20.93
CA ALA A 221 -47.47 38.58 -20.94
C ALA A 221 -47.61 39.36 -22.25
N LYS A 222 -47.62 38.64 -23.38
CA LYS A 222 -47.79 39.22 -24.70
C LYS A 222 -49.22 39.73 -24.96
N GLU A 223 -50.24 38.98 -24.59
CA GLU A 223 -51.65 39.35 -24.83
C GLU A 223 -52.06 40.59 -24.03
N PHE A 224 -51.59 40.67 -22.78
CA PHE A 224 -51.97 41.73 -21.85
C PHE A 224 -50.90 42.81 -21.65
N ASP A 225 -49.84 42.80 -22.46
CA ASP A 225 -48.72 43.77 -22.43
C ASP A 225 -48.17 44.01 -21.02
N MET A 226 -47.77 42.93 -20.35
CA MET A 226 -47.26 42.96 -18.97
C MET A 226 -45.93 42.21 -18.85
N SER A 227 -45.23 42.40 -17.73
CA SER A 227 -43.98 41.68 -17.48
C SER A 227 -44.24 40.17 -17.32
N PHE A 228 -43.21 39.34 -17.52
CA PHE A 228 -43.32 37.90 -17.30
C PHE A 228 -43.70 37.58 -15.84
N ALA A 229 -43.17 38.35 -14.87
CA ALA A 229 -43.49 38.16 -13.46
C ALA A 229 -44.95 38.48 -13.15
N ASP A 230 -45.47 39.61 -13.67
CA ASP A 230 -46.88 39.97 -13.48
C ASP A 230 -47.82 38.98 -14.18
N ALA A 231 -47.42 38.47 -15.35
CA ALA A 231 -48.15 37.44 -16.06
C ALA A 231 -48.17 36.11 -15.30
N GLU A 232 -47.09 35.75 -14.61
CA GLU A 232 -47.02 34.54 -13.79
C GLU A 232 -47.98 34.65 -12.60
N GLU A 233 -47.93 35.78 -11.88
CA GLU A 233 -48.85 36.04 -10.77
C GLU A 233 -50.30 35.98 -11.23
N ARG A 234 -50.63 36.62 -12.36
CA ARG A 234 -51.98 36.60 -12.91
C ARG A 234 -52.42 35.22 -13.38
N LYS A 235 -51.51 34.42 -13.96
CA LYS A 235 -51.76 33.01 -14.31
C LYS A 235 -52.09 32.18 -13.06
N LEU A 236 -51.38 32.38 -11.97
CA LEU A 236 -51.61 31.65 -10.71
C LEU A 236 -52.91 32.06 -10.03
N GLN A 237 -53.31 33.33 -10.10
CA GLN A 237 -54.53 33.84 -9.46
C GLN A 237 -55.81 33.54 -10.26
N ASP A 238 -55.78 33.77 -11.57
CA ASP A 238 -56.98 33.79 -12.41
C ASP A 238 -56.95 32.76 -13.56
N GLY A 239 -55.83 32.05 -13.74
CA GLY A 239 -55.62 31.16 -14.87
C GLY A 239 -56.52 29.92 -14.84
N MET A 240 -57.14 29.61 -15.97
CA MET A 240 -57.91 28.39 -16.17
C MET A 240 -57.92 27.98 -17.63
N VAL A 241 -58.08 26.69 -17.91
CA VAL A 241 -58.23 26.21 -19.29
C VAL A 241 -59.69 26.36 -19.71
N SER A 242 -59.96 27.12 -20.78
CA SER A 242 -61.31 27.16 -21.36
C SER A 242 -61.65 25.80 -21.99
N LEU A 243 -62.76 25.19 -21.54
CA LEU A 243 -63.25 23.93 -22.12
C LEU A 243 -63.92 24.15 -23.48
N GLY A 244 -64.49 25.34 -23.70
CA GLY A 244 -65.24 25.71 -24.91
C GLY A 244 -66.59 24.97 -25.01
N GLY A 245 -67.32 25.20 -26.11
CA GLY A 245 -68.61 24.56 -26.36
C GLY A 245 -69.72 25.11 -25.46
N SER A 246 -70.41 24.23 -24.73
CA SER A 246 -71.56 24.56 -23.87
C SER A 246 -71.19 25.09 -22.47
N PHE A 247 -69.90 25.18 -22.15
CA PHE A 247 -69.43 25.76 -20.90
C PHE A 247 -69.41 27.28 -21.01
N GLU A 248 -70.01 27.98 -20.04
CA GLU A 248 -70.00 29.44 -19.99
C GLU A 248 -68.57 29.94 -19.80
N ASP A 249 -68.16 30.90 -20.65
CA ASP A 249 -66.94 31.66 -20.43
C ASP A 249 -67.07 32.45 -19.12
N PRO A 250 -65.97 32.73 -18.40
CA PRO A 250 -66.00 33.59 -17.21
C PRO A 250 -66.69 34.93 -17.49
N ASP A 251 -67.49 35.41 -16.53
CA ASP A 251 -68.20 36.70 -16.62
C ASP A 251 -67.25 37.88 -16.85
N ASP A 252 -66.03 37.80 -16.32
CA ASP A 252 -64.97 38.79 -16.49
C ASP A 252 -64.33 38.64 -17.90
N PRO A 253 -64.44 39.65 -18.78
CA PRO A 253 -63.85 39.61 -20.12
C PRO A 253 -62.34 39.37 -20.13
N GLY A 254 -61.63 39.89 -19.12
CA GLY A 254 -60.19 39.70 -18.97
C GLY A 254 -59.84 38.25 -18.64
N LYS A 255 -60.62 37.61 -17.76
CA LYS A 255 -60.44 36.18 -17.44
C LYS A 255 -60.83 35.29 -18.62
N ALA A 256 -61.89 35.62 -19.34
CA ALA A 256 -62.29 34.89 -20.54
C ALA A 256 -61.23 34.97 -21.66
N ALA A 257 -60.64 36.15 -21.90
CA ALA A 257 -59.54 36.30 -22.84
C ALA A 257 -58.32 35.47 -22.41
N MET A 258 -57.95 35.51 -21.13
CA MET A 258 -56.84 34.72 -20.60
C MET A 258 -57.08 33.22 -20.72
N ALA A 259 -58.28 32.74 -20.42
CA ALA A 259 -58.64 31.32 -20.55
C ALA A 259 -58.51 30.82 -22.00
N LYS A 260 -58.79 31.68 -22.99
CA LYS A 260 -58.59 31.39 -24.42
C LYS A 260 -57.10 31.31 -24.78
N VAL A 261 -56.27 32.22 -24.27
CA VAL A 261 -54.80 32.18 -24.44
C VAL A 261 -54.23 30.89 -23.87
N ILE A 262 -54.63 30.54 -22.64
CA ILE A 262 -54.23 29.29 -21.97
C ILE A 262 -54.64 28.08 -22.81
N ARG A 263 -55.90 28.02 -23.27
CA ARG A 263 -56.43 26.93 -24.10
C ARG A 263 -55.65 26.75 -25.39
N ASN A 264 -55.23 27.82 -26.04
CA ASN A 264 -54.42 27.74 -27.26
C ASN A 264 -53.07 27.06 -27.00
N THR A 265 -52.41 27.40 -25.89
CA THR A 265 -51.17 26.74 -25.47
C THR A 265 -51.42 25.27 -25.11
N MET A 266 -52.50 24.95 -24.40
CA MET A 266 -52.85 23.56 -24.07
C MET A 266 -53.25 22.73 -25.29
N THR A 267 -53.80 23.35 -26.33
CA THR A 267 -54.08 22.68 -27.62
C THR A 267 -52.79 22.30 -28.35
N ARG A 268 -51.74 23.14 -28.25
CA ARG A 268 -50.39 22.80 -28.73
C ARG A 268 -49.80 21.64 -27.94
N LEU A 269 -49.96 21.63 -26.62
CA LEU A 269 -49.53 20.52 -25.77
C LEU A 269 -50.23 19.21 -26.16
N HIS A 270 -51.56 19.23 -26.33
CA HIS A 270 -52.32 18.08 -26.81
C HIS A 270 -51.78 17.54 -28.13
N SER A 271 -51.46 18.42 -29.10
CA SER A 271 -50.88 18.01 -30.38
C SER A 271 -49.52 17.31 -30.21
N GLU A 272 -48.68 17.81 -29.30
CA GLU A 272 -47.40 17.18 -28.95
C GLU A 272 -47.57 15.84 -28.22
N ILE A 273 -48.57 15.71 -27.36
CA ILE A 273 -48.93 14.43 -26.72
C ILE A 273 -49.32 13.42 -27.79
N MET A 274 -50.26 13.76 -28.68
CA MET A 274 -50.72 12.85 -29.74
C MET A 274 -49.59 12.43 -30.68
N ARG A 275 -48.70 13.36 -31.04
CA ARG A 275 -47.51 13.06 -31.84
C ARG A 275 -46.58 12.08 -31.13
N THR A 276 -46.35 12.29 -29.83
CA THR A 276 -45.49 11.43 -29.02
C THR A 276 -46.09 10.05 -28.81
N THR A 277 -47.40 9.96 -28.55
CA THR A 277 -48.14 8.68 -28.52
C THR A 277 -47.98 7.93 -29.83
N GLY A 278 -48.05 8.64 -30.97
CA GLY A 278 -47.78 8.06 -32.28
C GLY A 278 -46.38 7.46 -32.39
N THR A 279 -45.35 8.18 -31.94
CA THR A 279 -43.95 7.70 -31.92
C THR A 279 -43.79 6.47 -31.02
N PHE A 280 -44.34 6.48 -29.80
CA PHE A 280 -44.29 5.34 -28.88
C PHE A 280 -44.96 4.09 -29.47
N ARG A 281 -46.09 4.26 -30.15
CA ARG A 281 -46.78 3.15 -30.82
C ARG A 281 -45.98 2.59 -32.01
N GLN A 282 -45.27 3.45 -32.74
CA GLN A 282 -44.40 3.02 -33.84
C GLN A 282 -43.17 2.25 -33.35
N SER A 283 -42.68 2.51 -32.13
CA SER A 283 -41.58 1.74 -31.52
C SER A 283 -42.03 0.42 -30.86
N GLY A 284 -43.29 0.01 -31.05
CA GLY A 284 -43.85 -1.24 -30.55
C GLY A 284 -44.65 -1.13 -29.25
N GLY A 285 -44.88 0.09 -28.74
CA GLY A 285 -45.75 0.35 -27.60
C GLY A 285 -47.24 0.19 -27.90
N GLY A 286 -48.03 -0.16 -26.89
CA GLY A 286 -49.50 -0.16 -26.98
C GLY A 286 -50.13 1.25 -26.95
N ALA A 287 -51.45 1.33 -27.13
CA ALA A 287 -52.18 2.59 -26.95
C ALA A 287 -52.37 2.88 -25.45
N PRO A 288 -52.08 4.10 -24.95
CA PRO A 288 -52.34 4.48 -23.57
C PRO A 288 -53.83 4.32 -23.21
N SER A 289 -54.12 3.69 -22.08
CA SER A 289 -55.47 3.54 -21.55
C SER A 289 -55.79 4.56 -20.46
N VAL A 290 -54.77 5.08 -19.78
CA VAL A 290 -54.87 6.05 -18.69
C VAL A 290 -53.70 7.03 -18.73
N ALA A 291 -53.97 8.27 -18.35
CA ALA A 291 -52.96 9.30 -18.18
C ALA A 291 -52.89 9.78 -16.72
N TYR A 292 -51.68 10.08 -16.26
CA TYR A 292 -51.41 10.61 -14.93
C TYR A 292 -50.75 11.98 -15.05
N LEU A 293 -51.43 13.02 -14.58
CA LEU A 293 -51.02 14.42 -14.65
C LEU A 293 -50.22 14.82 -13.40
N CYS A 294 -49.06 15.44 -13.60
CA CYS A 294 -48.18 15.97 -12.56
C CYS A 294 -47.41 17.21 -13.03
N GLY A 295 -46.56 17.75 -12.16
CA GLY A 295 -45.79 18.95 -12.43
C GLY A 295 -46.43 20.22 -11.90
N GLY A 296 -45.64 21.29 -11.85
CA GLY A 296 -46.07 22.57 -11.27
C GLY A 296 -47.29 23.20 -11.97
N SER A 297 -47.52 22.88 -13.25
CA SER A 297 -48.68 23.38 -14.00
C SER A 297 -49.88 22.42 -14.01
N ALA A 298 -49.76 21.22 -13.43
CA ALA A 298 -50.87 20.26 -13.35
C ALA A 298 -52.07 20.81 -12.58
N GLY A 299 -51.81 21.67 -11.58
CA GLY A 299 -52.86 22.28 -10.75
C GLY A 299 -53.71 23.32 -11.48
N MET A 300 -53.43 23.61 -12.76
CA MET A 300 -54.22 24.57 -13.52
C MET A 300 -55.68 24.12 -13.63
N PRO A 301 -56.65 24.94 -13.18
CA PRO A 301 -58.07 24.60 -13.25
C PRO A 301 -58.50 24.17 -14.65
N TYR A 302 -59.29 23.09 -14.71
CA TYR A 302 -59.84 22.47 -15.92
C TYR A 302 -58.83 21.82 -16.88
N LEU A 303 -57.54 21.76 -16.53
CA LEU A 303 -56.53 21.09 -17.36
C LEU A 303 -56.79 19.58 -17.46
N LYS A 304 -57.14 18.93 -16.35
CA LYS A 304 -57.49 17.50 -16.29
C LYS A 304 -58.64 17.19 -17.25
N GLU A 305 -59.73 17.95 -17.13
CA GLU A 305 -60.96 17.81 -17.91
C GLU A 305 -60.70 18.08 -19.40
N PHE A 306 -59.93 19.12 -19.71
CA PHE A 306 -59.51 19.44 -21.08
C PHE A 306 -58.74 18.27 -21.71
N LEU A 307 -57.75 17.70 -20.99
CA LEU A 307 -56.97 16.58 -21.49
C LEU A 307 -57.81 15.31 -21.60
N ALA A 308 -58.72 15.05 -20.66
CA ALA A 308 -59.61 13.89 -20.70
C ALA A 308 -60.53 13.94 -21.94
N ASP A 309 -61.13 15.09 -22.23
CA ASP A 309 -61.94 15.31 -23.44
C ASP A 309 -61.10 15.13 -24.72
N LYS A 310 -59.93 15.77 -24.77
CA LYS A 310 -59.10 15.79 -25.99
C LYS A 310 -58.37 14.48 -26.29
N LEU A 311 -57.98 13.74 -25.26
CA LEU A 311 -57.28 12.46 -25.40
C LEU A 311 -58.26 11.29 -25.46
N ALA A 312 -59.51 11.47 -25.04
CA ALA A 312 -60.54 10.43 -24.96
C ALA A 312 -60.10 9.21 -24.13
N ILE A 313 -59.33 9.46 -23.06
CA ILE A 313 -58.89 8.47 -22.08
C ILE A 313 -59.10 9.03 -20.67
N GLU A 314 -59.11 8.15 -19.68
CA GLU A 314 -59.12 8.58 -18.28
C GLU A 314 -57.81 9.32 -17.96
N VAL A 315 -57.96 10.48 -17.33
CA VAL A 315 -56.84 11.28 -16.83
C VAL A 315 -57.03 11.37 -15.34
N ASP A 316 -55.98 11.13 -14.56
CA ASP A 316 -55.96 11.29 -13.11
C ASP A 316 -54.73 12.06 -12.65
N TYR A 317 -54.75 12.55 -11.41
CA TYR A 317 -53.56 13.17 -10.83
C TYR A 317 -52.60 12.10 -10.31
N PHE A 318 -51.33 12.22 -10.67
CA PHE A 318 -50.28 11.40 -10.09
C PHE A 318 -50.02 11.83 -8.64
N ASN A 319 -50.06 10.88 -7.71
CA ASN A 319 -49.66 11.08 -6.33
C ASN A 319 -48.34 10.34 -6.05
N PRO A 320 -47.18 11.02 -6.07
CA PRO A 320 -45.88 10.39 -5.80
C PRO A 320 -45.66 10.05 -4.32
N MET A 321 -46.57 10.45 -3.44
CA MET A 321 -46.47 10.26 -2.00
C MET A 321 -47.39 9.16 -1.48
N SER A 322 -48.15 8.46 -2.34
CA SER A 322 -49.18 7.51 -1.92
C SER A 322 -48.63 6.35 -1.07
N ARG A 323 -47.39 5.92 -1.33
CA ARG A 323 -46.67 4.88 -0.56
C ARG A 323 -45.50 5.42 0.26
N VAL A 324 -45.34 6.74 0.32
CA VAL A 324 -44.29 7.39 1.11
C VAL A 324 -44.88 7.79 2.46
N GLN A 325 -44.25 7.35 3.55
CA GLN A 325 -44.65 7.78 4.88
C GLN A 325 -44.17 9.22 5.10
N VAL A 326 -45.01 10.08 5.66
CA VAL A 326 -44.66 11.46 5.95
C VAL A 326 -44.62 11.64 7.46
N ARG A 327 -43.61 12.35 7.96
CA ARG A 327 -43.57 12.74 9.37
C ARG A 327 -44.81 13.57 9.71
N PRO A 328 -45.47 13.35 10.87
CA PRO A 328 -46.71 14.04 11.22
C PRO A 328 -46.61 15.57 11.12
N GLU A 329 -45.45 16.13 11.46
CA GLU A 329 -45.20 17.57 11.43
C GLU A 329 -45.19 18.18 10.02
N LEU A 330 -45.02 17.35 8.98
CA LEU A 330 -44.94 17.76 7.57
C LEU A 330 -46.16 17.34 6.75
N SER A 331 -47.10 16.60 7.32
CA SER A 331 -48.19 15.95 6.58
C SER A 331 -49.01 16.94 5.73
N GLU A 332 -49.41 18.08 6.30
CA GLU A 332 -50.23 19.08 5.61
C GLU A 332 -49.45 19.77 4.47
N SER A 333 -48.24 20.23 4.78
CA SER A 333 -47.38 20.92 3.80
C SER A 333 -47.00 20.00 2.64
N ALA A 334 -46.63 18.76 2.93
CA ALA A 334 -46.26 17.76 1.93
C ALA A 334 -47.46 17.35 1.07
N ALA A 335 -48.67 17.24 1.65
CA ALA A 335 -49.88 16.94 0.87
C ALA A 335 -50.18 18.07 -0.14
N GLY A 336 -50.05 19.34 0.24
CA GLY A 336 -50.25 20.47 -0.66
C GLY A 336 -49.23 20.55 -1.81
N ASN A 337 -48.04 20.00 -1.62
CA ASN A 337 -46.94 20.03 -2.61
C ASN A 337 -46.64 18.68 -3.26
N ALA A 338 -47.42 17.64 -2.97
CA ALA A 338 -47.11 16.26 -3.37
C ALA A 338 -46.85 16.13 -4.87
N HIS A 339 -47.61 16.82 -5.72
CA HIS A 339 -47.48 16.80 -7.17
C HIS A 339 -46.11 17.26 -7.72
N ASN A 340 -45.28 17.94 -6.92
CA ASN A 340 -43.91 18.37 -7.27
C ASN A 340 -42.81 17.54 -6.58
N MET A 341 -43.16 16.40 -5.95
CA MET A 341 -42.21 15.57 -5.22
C MET A 341 -41.84 14.28 -5.96
N GLY A 342 -42.34 14.09 -7.19
CA GLY A 342 -42.16 12.85 -7.94
C GLY A 342 -40.70 12.52 -8.21
N GLU A 343 -39.95 13.49 -8.69
CA GLU A 343 -38.53 13.40 -8.99
C GLU A 343 -37.72 13.07 -7.74
N LEU A 344 -38.03 13.73 -6.62
CA LEU A 344 -37.35 13.53 -5.34
C LEU A 344 -37.56 12.13 -4.78
N VAL A 345 -38.80 11.63 -4.86
CA VAL A 345 -39.14 10.25 -4.46
C VAL A 345 -38.45 9.26 -5.39
N GLY A 346 -38.47 9.54 -6.69
CA GLY A 346 -37.81 8.75 -7.72
C GLY A 346 -36.32 8.58 -7.50
N LEU A 347 -35.62 9.69 -7.25
CA LEU A 347 -34.21 9.72 -6.89
C LEU A 347 -33.94 8.94 -5.61
N ALA A 348 -34.80 9.05 -4.60
CA ALA A 348 -34.64 8.32 -3.34
C ALA A 348 -34.83 6.80 -3.51
N LEU A 349 -35.48 6.38 -4.59
CA LEU A 349 -35.71 5.00 -4.97
C LEU A 349 -34.63 4.44 -5.90
N ARG A 350 -33.77 5.27 -6.50
CA ARG A 350 -32.75 4.87 -7.48
C ARG A 350 -31.99 3.60 -7.06
N ASP A 351 -31.37 3.62 -5.88
CA ASP A 351 -30.57 2.50 -5.36
C ASP A 351 -31.42 1.45 -4.57
N ALA A 352 -32.75 1.49 -4.67
CA ALA A 352 -33.65 0.63 -3.90
C ALA A 352 -33.81 -0.78 -4.45
N ASN A 353 -33.89 -0.88 -5.77
CA ASN A 353 -34.29 -2.09 -6.48
C ASN A 353 -33.53 -2.14 -7.82
N PRO A 354 -32.89 -3.27 -8.16
CA PRO A 354 -32.22 -3.45 -9.46
C PRO A 354 -33.12 -3.25 -10.69
N LYS A 355 -34.46 -3.30 -10.53
CA LYS A 355 -35.42 -3.02 -11.61
C LYS A 355 -35.69 -1.53 -11.85
N ASN A 356 -35.24 -0.66 -10.95
CA ASN A 356 -35.40 0.77 -11.12
C ASN A 356 -34.48 1.24 -12.24
N LEU A 357 -34.92 2.28 -12.95
CA LEU A 357 -34.11 2.90 -13.98
C LEU A 357 -33.00 3.70 -13.29
N GLU A 358 -31.77 3.53 -13.75
CA GLU A 358 -30.62 4.25 -13.24
C GLU A 358 -29.90 4.92 -14.41
N ILE A 359 -29.92 6.25 -14.42
CA ILE A 359 -29.02 7.05 -15.25
C ILE A 359 -28.03 7.75 -14.32
N ASP A 360 -26.77 7.81 -14.73
CA ASP A 360 -25.72 8.51 -13.99
C ASP A 360 -24.92 9.43 -14.91
N LEU A 361 -25.37 10.67 -15.00
CA LEU A 361 -24.66 11.76 -15.68
C LEU A 361 -23.66 12.46 -14.77
N ALA A 362 -23.22 11.81 -13.69
CA ALA A 362 -22.18 12.35 -12.85
C ALA A 362 -20.86 12.49 -13.63
N PRO A 363 -20.21 13.67 -13.61
CA PRO A 363 -18.90 13.82 -14.23
C PRO A 363 -17.86 12.93 -13.56
N ASN A 364 -16.74 12.76 -14.28
CA ASN A 364 -15.61 11.95 -13.84
C ASN A 364 -15.12 12.30 -12.43
N ASP A 365 -15.18 13.56 -12.00
CA ASP A 365 -14.78 13.96 -10.65
C ASP A 365 -15.65 13.35 -9.54
N ILE A 366 -16.98 13.32 -9.74
CA ILE A 366 -17.92 12.68 -8.82
C ILE A 366 -17.73 11.16 -8.84
N LEU A 367 -17.57 10.57 -10.04
CA LEU A 367 -17.34 9.14 -10.21
C LEU A 367 -16.04 8.68 -9.51
N ASN A 368 -14.95 9.43 -9.70
CA ASN A 368 -13.65 9.16 -9.08
C ASN A 368 -13.73 9.27 -7.56
N ARG A 369 -14.40 10.29 -7.02
CA ARG A 369 -14.63 10.43 -5.57
C ARG A 369 -15.42 9.25 -5.03
N ARG A 370 -16.46 8.82 -5.74
CA ARG A 370 -17.29 7.66 -5.37
C ARG A 370 -16.49 6.36 -5.38
N ASP A 371 -15.62 6.15 -6.37
CA ASP A 371 -14.76 4.96 -6.46
C ASP A 371 -13.67 4.95 -5.39
N LEU A 372 -13.09 6.11 -5.07
CA LEU A 372 -12.17 6.25 -3.95
C LEU A 372 -12.89 5.93 -2.63
N ASP A 373 -14.10 6.44 -2.42
CA ASP A 373 -14.90 6.16 -1.22
C ASP A 373 -15.25 4.67 -1.08
N LYS A 374 -15.58 3.99 -2.18
CA LYS A 374 -15.76 2.53 -2.19
C LYS A 374 -14.48 1.78 -1.78
N LYS A 375 -13.31 2.30 -2.14
CA LYS A 375 -12.01 1.69 -1.83
C LYS A 375 -11.45 2.07 -0.44
N LYS A 376 -11.88 3.18 0.17
CA LYS A 376 -11.41 3.63 1.50
C LYS A 376 -11.43 2.55 2.59
N PRO A 377 -12.50 1.75 2.78
CA PRO A 377 -12.51 0.70 3.79
C PRO A 377 -11.38 -0.32 3.59
N MET A 378 -11.13 -0.72 2.35
CA MET A 378 -10.05 -1.64 1.98
C MET A 378 -8.67 -1.02 2.26
N LEU A 379 -8.50 0.27 1.96
CA LEU A 379 -7.27 1.01 2.25
C LEU A 379 -7.03 1.14 3.76
N TYR A 380 -8.06 1.40 4.56
CA TYR A 380 -7.95 1.44 6.02
C TYR A 380 -7.58 0.07 6.61
N ILE A 381 -8.17 -1.01 6.11
CA ILE A 381 -7.80 -2.37 6.51
C ILE A 381 -6.34 -2.66 6.15
N ALA A 382 -5.90 -2.33 4.93
CA ALA A 382 -4.51 -2.51 4.50
C ALA A 382 -3.54 -1.71 5.38
N ALA A 383 -3.86 -0.45 5.71
CA ALA A 383 -3.06 0.37 6.60
C ALA A 383 -2.99 -0.24 8.02
N ALA A 384 -4.11 -0.73 8.55
CA ALA A 384 -4.13 -1.41 9.85
C ALA A 384 -3.27 -2.69 9.87
N LEU A 385 -3.31 -3.48 8.79
CA LEU A 385 -2.46 -4.66 8.64
C LEU A 385 -0.97 -4.29 8.59
N TRP A 386 -0.60 -3.23 7.87
CA TRP A 386 0.78 -2.72 7.86
C TRP A 386 1.25 -2.29 9.25
N ILE A 387 0.40 -1.58 10.01
CA ILE A 387 0.70 -1.19 11.39
C ILE A 387 0.88 -2.42 12.28
N LEU A 388 0.05 -3.46 12.12
CA LEU A 388 0.18 -4.72 12.87
C LEU A 388 1.47 -5.48 12.53
N ILE A 389 1.88 -5.50 11.25
CA ILE A 389 3.14 -6.11 10.83
C ILE A 389 4.32 -5.36 11.48
N LEU A 390 4.33 -4.03 11.41
CA LEU A 390 5.38 -3.20 12.03
C LEU A 390 5.42 -3.41 13.55
N LEU A 391 4.26 -3.49 14.20
CA LEU A 391 4.17 -3.77 15.63
C LEU A 391 4.72 -5.16 15.97
N GLY A 392 4.41 -6.19 15.16
CA GLY A 392 4.94 -7.55 15.33
C GLY A 392 6.46 -7.60 15.19
N VAL A 393 7.02 -6.91 14.19
CA VAL A 393 8.49 -6.79 14.02
C VAL A 393 9.12 -6.07 15.22
N PHE A 394 8.51 -4.97 15.68
CA PHE A 394 8.99 -4.23 16.85
C PHE A 394 8.98 -5.08 18.14
N LEU A 395 7.89 -5.81 18.40
CA LEU A 395 7.78 -6.71 19.55
C LEU A 395 8.81 -7.85 19.48
N LYS A 396 9.00 -8.45 18.30
CA LYS A 396 10.02 -9.50 18.08
C LYS A 396 11.42 -8.96 18.31
N TYR A 397 11.76 -7.79 17.74
CA TYR A 397 13.04 -7.14 17.92
C TYR A 397 13.32 -6.84 19.40
N ASN A 398 12.36 -6.27 20.13
CA ASN A 398 12.50 -6.01 21.56
C ASN A 398 12.63 -7.28 22.40
N GLY A 399 11.93 -8.36 22.05
CA GLY A 399 12.08 -9.67 22.69
C GLY A 399 13.48 -10.25 22.49
N THR A 400 13.96 -10.26 21.25
CA THR A 400 15.32 -10.72 20.91
C THR A 400 16.39 -9.85 21.57
N ALA A 401 16.21 -8.53 21.61
CA ALA A 401 17.13 -7.61 22.27
C ALA A 401 17.18 -7.83 23.79
N LYS A 402 16.05 -8.15 24.44
CA LYS A 402 16.02 -8.53 25.86
C LYS A 402 16.78 -9.84 26.11
N ASN A 403 16.56 -10.86 25.28
CA ASN A 403 17.29 -12.14 25.40
C ASN A 403 18.79 -11.97 25.14
N ALA A 404 19.17 -11.16 24.15
CA ALA A 404 20.58 -10.86 23.89
C ALA A 404 21.23 -10.12 25.08
N ARG A 405 20.50 -9.22 25.75
CA ARG A 405 20.97 -8.56 26.98
C ARG A 405 21.09 -9.54 28.15
N SER A 406 20.16 -10.46 28.34
CA SER A 406 20.25 -11.46 29.42
C SER A 406 21.44 -12.39 29.21
N VAL A 407 21.65 -12.90 28.00
CA VAL A 407 22.81 -13.73 27.66
C VAL A 407 24.12 -12.95 27.80
N LYS A 408 24.15 -11.69 27.35
CA LYS A 408 25.32 -10.83 27.58
C LYS A 408 25.62 -10.67 29.07
N ASN A 409 24.60 -10.44 29.89
CA ASN A 409 24.75 -10.27 31.33
C ASN A 409 25.26 -11.56 32.00
N GLU A 410 24.73 -12.72 31.60
CA GLU A 410 25.16 -14.04 32.07
C GLU A 410 26.63 -14.31 31.69
N LEU A 411 26.99 -14.08 30.43
CA LEU A 411 28.38 -14.17 29.96
C LEU A 411 29.32 -13.20 30.69
N THR A 412 28.89 -11.98 30.98
CA THR A 412 29.72 -11.05 31.77
C THR A 412 29.88 -11.48 33.22
N ASN A 413 28.85 -12.10 33.82
CA ASN A 413 28.95 -12.62 35.18
C ASN A 413 29.87 -13.86 35.22
N GLU A 414 29.74 -14.77 34.25
CA GLU A 414 30.61 -15.93 34.12
C GLU A 414 32.07 -15.52 33.84
N ALA A 415 32.28 -14.53 32.97
CA ALA A 415 33.59 -13.94 32.74
C ALA A 415 34.16 -13.27 34.01
N ALA A 416 33.32 -12.60 34.80
CA ALA A 416 33.73 -12.02 36.07
C ALA A 416 34.09 -13.11 37.11
N ASP A 417 33.36 -14.21 37.17
CA ASP A 417 33.68 -15.34 38.05
C ASP A 417 34.96 -16.06 37.60
N LEU A 418 35.15 -16.28 36.30
CA LEU A 418 36.39 -16.83 35.75
C LEU A 418 37.60 -15.92 36.00
N SER A 419 37.41 -14.59 35.98
CA SER A 419 38.48 -13.64 36.29
C SER A 419 38.98 -13.75 37.74
N LYS A 420 38.16 -14.24 38.68
CA LYS A 420 38.62 -14.50 40.06
C LYS A 420 39.69 -15.59 40.12
N TYR A 421 39.55 -16.62 39.28
CA TYR A 421 40.54 -17.69 39.18
C TYR A 421 41.81 -17.24 38.44
N SER A 422 41.73 -16.23 37.57
CA SER A 422 42.89 -15.67 36.88
C SER A 422 43.94 -15.07 37.83
N ILE A 423 43.53 -14.60 39.01
CA ILE A 423 44.45 -14.07 40.03
C ILE A 423 45.22 -15.22 40.69
N GLY A 424 44.53 -16.33 41.01
CA GLY A 424 45.15 -17.52 41.57
C GLY A 424 46.16 -18.15 40.61
N ILE A 425 45.78 -18.30 39.33
CA ILE A 425 46.67 -18.87 38.30
C ILE A 425 47.91 -18.00 38.10
N LYS A 426 47.77 -16.67 38.02
CA LYS A 426 48.93 -15.77 37.92
C LYS A 426 49.87 -15.87 39.12
N SER A 427 49.33 -15.98 40.33
CA SER A 427 50.16 -16.14 41.53
C SER A 427 50.93 -17.48 41.54
N GLN A 428 50.33 -18.55 41.00
CA GLN A 428 51.00 -19.84 40.87
C GLN A 428 52.05 -19.84 39.75
N GLU A 429 51.77 -19.18 38.62
CA GLU A 429 52.76 -18.99 37.55
C GLU A 429 53.99 -18.20 38.03
N GLU A 430 53.81 -17.17 38.86
CA GLU A 430 54.94 -16.41 39.42
C GLU A 430 55.79 -17.28 40.37
N ILE A 431 55.16 -18.05 41.26
CA ILE A 431 55.85 -18.96 42.19
C ILE A 431 56.59 -20.08 41.43
N GLU A 432 55.97 -20.65 40.39
CA GLU A 432 56.60 -21.70 39.58
C GLU A 432 57.81 -21.16 38.81
N LYS A 433 57.70 -19.93 38.30
CA LYS A 433 58.81 -19.26 37.61
C LYS A 433 59.99 -18.99 38.56
N GLU A 434 59.73 -18.44 39.74
CA GLU A 434 60.75 -18.19 40.77
C GLU A 434 61.45 -19.49 41.20
N ASN A 435 60.68 -20.55 41.46
CA ASN A 435 61.24 -21.86 41.80
C ASN A 435 62.07 -22.46 40.66
N SER A 436 61.65 -22.30 39.40
CA SER A 436 62.41 -22.81 38.25
C SER A 436 63.74 -22.09 38.03
N GLU A 437 63.78 -20.77 38.29
CA GLU A 437 65.00 -19.96 38.18
C GLU A 437 66.05 -20.34 39.23
N ILE A 438 65.62 -20.78 40.42
CA ILE A 438 66.50 -21.24 41.50
C ILE A 438 66.93 -22.70 41.30
N ALA A 439 66.02 -23.59 40.89
CA ALA A 439 66.29 -25.03 40.83
C ALA A 439 67.19 -25.44 39.65
N ASN A 440 66.99 -24.85 38.47
CA ASN A 440 67.69 -25.25 37.24
C ASN A 440 69.22 -25.10 37.32
N PRO A 441 69.80 -24.01 37.86
CA PRO A 441 71.24 -23.88 38.03
C PRO A 441 71.85 -24.92 38.98
N ILE A 442 71.09 -25.34 39.99
CA ILE A 442 71.53 -26.34 40.98
C ILE A 442 71.51 -27.74 40.37
N ASP A 443 70.45 -28.11 39.64
CA ASP A 443 70.37 -29.41 38.94
C ASP A 443 71.52 -29.58 37.93
N LEU A 444 71.82 -28.53 37.16
CA LEU A 444 72.95 -28.50 36.23
C LEU A 444 74.30 -28.64 36.95
N ALA A 445 74.49 -27.95 38.08
CA ALA A 445 75.73 -28.03 38.86
C ALA A 445 75.96 -29.41 39.47
N VAL A 446 74.90 -30.04 39.97
CA VAL A 446 74.96 -31.39 40.54
C VAL A 446 75.29 -32.41 39.46
N LYS A 447 74.61 -32.36 38.31
CA LYS A 447 74.89 -33.25 37.17
C LYS A 447 76.31 -33.10 36.65
N GLY A 448 76.81 -31.87 36.50
CA GLY A 448 78.17 -31.64 36.03
C GLY A 448 79.25 -32.23 36.94
N ARG A 449 79.05 -32.21 38.27
CA ARG A 449 80.03 -32.78 39.24
C ARG A 449 80.17 -34.29 39.12
N THR A 450 79.08 -35.03 38.92
CA THR A 450 79.13 -36.48 38.74
C THR A 450 79.77 -36.86 37.42
N GLN A 451 79.47 -36.10 36.35
CA GLN A 451 79.98 -36.38 35.01
C GLN A 451 81.52 -36.40 34.92
N TYR A 452 82.23 -35.49 35.61
CA TYR A 452 83.70 -35.51 35.60
C TYR A 452 84.29 -36.72 36.33
N VAL A 453 83.69 -37.11 37.46
CA VAL A 453 84.18 -38.25 38.25
C VAL A 453 83.99 -39.55 37.47
N GLU A 454 82.84 -39.73 36.84
CA GLU A 454 82.55 -40.87 35.97
C GLU A 454 83.51 -40.89 34.77
N LEU A 455 83.64 -39.76 34.06
CA LEU A 455 84.55 -39.63 32.92
C LEU A 455 86.00 -40.03 33.26
N PHE A 456 86.56 -39.53 34.37
CA PHE A 456 87.94 -39.85 34.72
C PHE A 456 88.11 -41.30 35.15
N ASN A 457 87.13 -41.87 35.86
CA ASN A 457 87.15 -43.29 36.22
C ASN A 457 87.11 -44.17 34.96
N ASP A 458 86.26 -43.80 33.99
CA ASP A 458 86.11 -44.55 32.76
C ASP A 458 87.35 -44.43 31.86
N ILE A 459 87.96 -43.24 31.75
CA ILE A 459 89.26 -43.07 31.05
C ILE A 459 90.34 -43.91 31.74
N ASN A 460 90.40 -43.91 33.07
CA ASN A 460 91.38 -44.70 33.82
C ASN A 460 91.18 -46.22 33.60
N ALA A 461 89.93 -46.69 33.51
CA ALA A 461 89.62 -48.10 33.22
C ALA A 461 90.07 -48.55 31.81
N LEU A 462 90.21 -47.62 30.85
CA LEU A 462 90.73 -47.91 29.51
C LEU A 462 92.26 -48.08 29.50
N ILE A 463 92.98 -47.51 30.46
CA ILE A 463 94.44 -47.64 30.59
C ILE A 463 94.76 -48.96 31.29
N LYS A 464 94.87 -50.04 30.50
CA LYS A 464 95.07 -51.41 31.01
C LYS A 464 96.53 -51.80 31.26
N ASN A 465 97.49 -51.00 30.79
CA ASN A 465 98.93 -51.27 30.95
C ASN A 465 99.71 -49.99 31.24
N ASP A 466 100.94 -50.13 31.72
CA ASP A 466 101.88 -49.04 32.01
C ASP A 466 102.57 -48.49 30.75
N LYS A 467 102.16 -48.95 29.55
CA LYS A 467 102.83 -48.65 28.28
C LYS A 467 102.26 -47.44 27.57
N VAL A 468 101.04 -47.00 27.93
CA VAL A 468 100.41 -45.76 27.47
C VAL A 468 99.87 -45.02 28.67
N TRP A 469 100.21 -43.75 28.82
CA TRP A 469 99.63 -42.91 29.87
C TRP A 469 99.26 -41.53 29.35
N ILE A 470 98.24 -40.94 29.96
CA ILE A 470 97.74 -39.62 29.64
C ILE A 470 98.46 -38.62 30.54
N VAL A 471 99.06 -37.60 29.93
CA VAL A 471 99.79 -36.53 30.62
C VAL A 471 98.95 -35.27 30.77
N GLN A 472 97.98 -35.05 29.88
CA GLN A 472 97.14 -33.86 29.91
C GLN A 472 95.80 -34.14 29.23
N ILE A 473 94.73 -33.60 29.81
CA ILE A 473 93.38 -33.61 29.27
C ILE A 473 92.97 -32.16 29.08
N GLU A 474 92.72 -31.77 27.82
CA GLU A 474 92.25 -30.43 27.47
C GLU A 474 90.76 -30.49 27.03
N PRO A 475 89.86 -29.75 27.70
CA PRO A 475 88.47 -29.67 27.27
C PRO A 475 88.30 -28.77 26.05
N LEU A 476 87.50 -29.22 25.08
CA LEU A 476 87.23 -28.51 23.83
C LEU A 476 85.74 -28.16 23.71
N PHE A 477 85.47 -26.93 23.31
CA PHE A 477 84.13 -26.33 23.21
C PHE A 477 83.75 -26.25 21.73
N ALA A 478 82.85 -27.13 21.28
CA ALA A 478 82.54 -27.33 19.86
C ALA A 478 83.79 -27.68 19.01
N GLY A 479 84.67 -28.53 19.54
CA GLY A 479 85.85 -29.04 18.81
C GLY A 479 87.03 -28.07 18.71
N ALA A 480 86.96 -26.91 19.37
CA ALA A 480 88.06 -25.96 19.46
C ALA A 480 88.38 -25.61 20.93
N PRO A 481 89.66 -25.32 21.24
CA PRO A 481 90.00 -24.72 22.53
C PRO A 481 89.37 -23.33 22.64
N LEU A 482 89.05 -22.91 23.87
CA LEU A 482 88.68 -21.51 24.12
C LEU A 482 89.85 -20.60 23.73
N LYS A 483 89.58 -19.47 23.09
CA LYS A 483 90.61 -18.48 22.77
C LYS A 483 91.39 -18.12 24.05
N ASN A 484 92.72 -18.21 23.99
CA ASN A 484 93.72 -18.10 25.08
C ASN A 484 94.13 -19.37 25.86
N THR A 485 93.70 -20.59 25.50
CA THR A 485 94.22 -21.81 26.15
C THR A 485 95.45 -22.45 25.46
N ALA A 486 95.88 -21.95 24.31
CA ALA A 486 97.00 -22.51 23.51
C ALA A 486 98.42 -22.31 24.10
N LYS A 487 98.55 -21.97 25.39
CA LYS A 487 99.83 -21.80 26.11
C LYS A 487 99.87 -22.57 27.44
N LEU A 488 99.28 -23.77 27.49
CA LEU A 488 99.49 -24.68 28.63
C LEU A 488 100.72 -25.55 28.35
N GLY A 489 101.89 -24.96 28.62
CA GLY A 489 103.22 -25.53 28.46
C GLY A 489 104.23 -24.39 28.43
N GLU A 490 104.98 -24.23 29.52
CA GLU A 490 105.87 -23.09 29.89
C GLU A 490 105.18 -21.98 30.73
N GLU A 491 105.48 -22.04 32.04
CA GLU A 491 105.44 -20.99 33.08
C GLU A 491 104.11 -20.50 33.70
N ASP A 492 104.08 -20.71 35.02
CA ASP A 492 103.42 -20.08 36.17
C ASP A 492 101.96 -19.58 36.14
N ILE A 493 101.25 -20.06 37.16
CA ILE A 493 99.87 -19.79 37.53
C ILE A 493 99.83 -18.48 38.32
N SER A 494 99.42 -17.37 37.70
CA SER A 494 98.85 -16.24 38.44
C SER A 494 97.94 -15.36 37.57
N ASN A 495 96.67 -15.30 37.99
CA ASN A 495 95.66 -14.26 37.79
C ASN A 495 95.76 -13.34 36.55
N ALA A 496 94.90 -13.59 35.55
CA ALA A 496 93.93 -12.61 35.01
C ALA A 496 93.19 -13.17 33.80
N PHE A 497 92.02 -13.80 34.00
CA PHE A 497 91.11 -14.13 32.89
C PHE A 497 89.98 -13.11 32.80
N ALA A 498 90.18 -12.11 31.93
CA ALA A 498 89.13 -11.23 31.48
C ALA A 498 88.13 -12.00 30.60
N LYS A 499 86.83 -11.75 30.81
CA LYS A 499 85.69 -12.36 30.11
C LYS A 499 85.81 -12.28 28.58
N PRO A 500 85.54 -13.37 27.84
CA PRO A 500 85.24 -13.25 26.42
C PRO A 500 83.82 -12.67 26.24
N LYS A 501 83.71 -11.52 25.57
CA LYS A 501 82.43 -11.06 25.00
C LYS A 501 82.17 -11.82 23.70
N SER A 502 81.11 -12.63 23.62
CA SER A 502 80.50 -12.96 22.33
C SER A 502 78.98 -12.97 22.37
N ASN A 503 78.40 -11.80 22.09
CA ASN A 503 77.16 -11.68 21.35
C ASN A 503 77.49 -11.86 19.85
N LYS A 504 77.59 -13.10 19.38
CA LYS A 504 77.51 -13.46 17.95
C LYS A 504 76.88 -14.84 17.84
N LYS A 505 75.72 -14.93 17.17
CA LYS A 505 75.05 -16.20 16.84
C LYS A 505 76.06 -17.14 16.16
N GLY A 506 76.30 -18.31 16.76
CA GLY A 506 77.21 -19.33 16.25
C GLY A 506 78.55 -19.49 16.99
N ALA A 507 78.82 -18.72 18.04
CA ALA A 507 79.97 -18.99 18.92
C ALA A 507 79.72 -20.24 19.81
N PRO A 508 80.71 -21.11 20.03
CA PRO A 508 80.58 -22.27 20.93
C PRO A 508 80.12 -21.82 22.32
N ASN A 509 79.14 -22.52 22.91
CA ASN A 509 78.72 -22.25 24.29
C ASN A 509 79.90 -22.52 25.24
N PRO A 510 80.42 -21.51 25.96
CA PRO A 510 81.59 -21.67 26.84
C PRO A 510 81.31 -22.57 28.06
N ASN A 511 80.05 -22.96 28.26
CA ASN A 511 79.61 -23.78 29.39
C ASN A 511 79.29 -25.22 28.97
N VAL A 512 79.64 -25.62 27.74
CA VAL A 512 79.33 -26.96 27.20
C VAL A 512 80.58 -27.54 26.53
N ILE A 513 81.17 -28.53 27.17
CA ILE A 513 82.32 -29.26 26.63
C ILE A 513 81.77 -30.38 25.76
N THR A 514 82.21 -30.42 24.50
CA THR A 514 81.72 -31.41 23.53
C THR A 514 82.81 -32.36 23.06
N HIS A 515 84.08 -32.01 23.23
CA HIS A 515 85.21 -32.87 22.89
C HIS A 515 86.26 -32.79 24.00
N LEU A 516 87.07 -33.84 24.12
CA LEU A 516 88.27 -33.87 24.95
C LEU A 516 89.47 -34.14 24.06
N ARG A 517 90.54 -33.39 24.32
CA ARG A 517 91.85 -33.66 23.75
C ARG A 517 92.72 -34.32 24.81
N LEU A 518 93.15 -35.52 24.53
CA LEU A 518 94.02 -36.31 25.38
C LEU A 518 95.43 -36.26 24.81
N TYR A 519 96.38 -35.77 25.60
CA TYR A 519 97.81 -35.89 25.30
C TYR A 519 98.36 -37.07 26.09
N GLY A 520 99.04 -37.97 25.42
CA GLY A 520 99.66 -39.13 26.04
C GLY A 520 101.08 -39.36 25.57
N MET A 521 101.75 -40.28 26.27
CA MET A 521 103.01 -40.85 25.84
C MET A 521 102.90 -42.37 25.82
N TYR A 522 103.69 -43.00 24.97
CA TYR A 522 103.80 -44.46 24.92
C TYR A 522 105.26 -44.90 25.02
N ARG A 523 105.46 -46.16 25.44
CA ARG A 523 106.76 -46.83 25.53
C ARG A 523 106.76 -48.15 24.75
N GLU A 524 107.96 -48.59 24.38
CA GLU A 524 108.34 -49.85 23.73
C GLU A 524 107.88 -49.99 22.28
N SER A 525 106.59 -49.87 21.99
CA SER A 525 106.03 -50.11 20.65
C SER A 525 104.81 -49.25 20.36
N SER A 526 104.69 -48.81 19.11
CA SER A 526 103.51 -48.10 18.59
C SER A 526 102.27 -48.97 18.56
N GLU A 527 102.40 -50.31 18.59
CA GLU A 527 101.25 -51.23 18.70
C GLU A 527 100.41 -50.99 19.96
N HIS A 528 101.01 -50.54 21.06
CA HIS A 528 100.28 -50.19 22.28
C HIS A 528 99.35 -48.98 22.06
N VAL A 529 99.74 -48.05 21.19
CA VAL A 529 98.93 -46.88 20.82
C VAL A 529 97.72 -47.32 20.00
N PHE A 530 97.91 -48.20 19.01
CA PHE A 530 96.81 -48.73 18.20
C PHE A 530 95.82 -49.57 19.02
N ASN A 531 96.30 -50.35 19.97
CA ASN A 531 95.44 -51.08 20.90
C ASN A 531 94.62 -50.15 21.80
N PHE A 532 95.23 -49.04 22.26
CA PHE A 532 94.51 -48.03 23.03
C PHE A 532 93.51 -47.25 22.17
N GLU A 533 93.82 -46.92 20.91
CA GLU A 533 92.86 -46.35 19.95
C GLU A 533 91.65 -47.25 19.76
N LYS A 534 91.86 -48.57 19.66
CA LYS A 534 90.76 -49.53 19.56
C LYS A 534 89.88 -49.50 20.80
N LEU A 535 90.47 -49.48 22.00
CA LEU A 535 89.72 -49.37 23.25
C LEU A 535 88.95 -48.04 23.35
N LEU A 536 89.51 -46.94 22.87
CA LEU A 536 88.81 -45.65 22.78
C LEU A 536 87.64 -45.71 21.79
N SER A 537 87.79 -46.42 20.66
CA SER A 537 86.72 -46.58 19.65
C SER A 537 85.55 -47.46 20.11
N GLU A 538 85.82 -48.40 21.01
CA GLU A 538 84.81 -49.29 21.62
C GLU A 538 84.21 -48.70 22.90
N SER A 539 84.72 -47.55 23.36
CA SER A 539 84.25 -46.87 24.56
C SER A 539 82.87 -46.24 24.36
N LYS A 540 82.01 -46.32 25.38
CA LYS A 540 80.71 -45.65 25.40
C LYS A 540 80.80 -44.15 25.69
N ILE A 541 81.99 -43.67 26.07
CA ILE A 541 82.25 -42.28 26.46
C ILE A 541 82.42 -41.38 25.23
N PHE A 542 83.07 -41.92 24.18
CA PHE A 542 83.55 -41.14 23.05
C PHE A 542 82.89 -41.58 21.75
N LYS A 543 82.50 -40.59 20.95
CA LYS A 543 82.13 -40.80 19.56
C LYS A 543 83.39 -40.77 18.70
N PHE A 544 83.87 -41.95 18.31
CA PHE A 544 85.09 -42.07 17.54
C PHE A 544 84.92 -41.43 16.15
N THR A 545 85.79 -40.48 15.81
CA THR A 545 85.81 -39.82 14.49
C THR A 545 87.18 -40.03 13.86
N GLU A 546 87.23 -40.44 12.58
CA GLU A 546 88.50 -40.76 11.87
C GLU A 546 89.53 -39.63 11.93
N LYS A 547 89.06 -38.39 12.04
CA LYS A 547 89.89 -37.18 12.10
C LYS A 547 90.82 -37.14 13.33
N GLY A 548 90.39 -37.68 14.47
CA GLY A 548 91.22 -37.73 15.69
C GLY A 548 92.32 -38.78 15.64
N ALA A 549 92.11 -39.87 14.91
CA ALA A 549 93.09 -40.95 14.75
C ALA A 549 94.14 -40.66 13.66
N SER A 550 93.80 -39.84 12.65
CA SER A 550 94.76 -39.52 11.58
C SER A 550 95.94 -38.69 12.07
N GLU A 551 95.73 -37.74 13.01
CA GLU A 551 96.80 -36.90 13.56
C GLU A 551 97.77 -37.71 14.44
N THR A 552 97.29 -38.66 15.26
CA THR A 552 98.15 -39.59 16.01
C THR A 552 99.00 -40.44 15.09
N ARG A 553 98.39 -40.97 14.02
CA ARG A 553 99.07 -41.82 13.04
C ARG A 553 100.12 -41.05 12.25
N GLU A 554 99.86 -39.78 11.92
CA GLU A 554 100.84 -38.89 11.30
C GLU A 554 102.02 -38.58 12.23
N LEU A 555 101.80 -38.44 13.54
CA LEU A 555 102.86 -38.28 14.53
C LEU A 555 103.71 -39.56 14.70
N LEU A 556 103.10 -40.74 14.60
CA LEU A 556 103.78 -42.03 14.65
C LEU A 556 104.60 -42.31 13.38
N GLU A 557 104.11 -41.93 12.19
CA GLU A 557 104.82 -42.11 10.91
C GLU A 557 106.04 -41.18 10.77
N LYS A 558 106.02 -40.00 11.42
CA LYS A 558 107.16 -39.06 11.42
C LYS A 558 108.19 -39.36 12.52
N ALA A 559 107.89 -40.22 13.48
CA ALA A 559 108.79 -40.57 14.56
C ALA A 559 109.67 -41.77 14.15
N ASP A 560 110.97 -41.53 13.92
CA ASP A 560 111.98 -42.59 13.79
C ASP A 560 111.87 -43.52 15.02
N LEU A 561 111.60 -44.80 14.75
CA LEU A 561 111.27 -45.84 15.72
C LEU A 561 112.36 -46.04 16.78
N ASP A 562 112.22 -45.38 17.94
CA ASP A 562 113.06 -45.63 19.12
C ASP A 562 112.26 -45.48 20.43
N TYR A 563 111.89 -46.62 21.02
CA TYR A 563 111.46 -46.92 22.39
C TYR A 563 110.38 -46.06 23.11
N ALA A 564 110.10 -44.81 22.77
CA ALA A 564 109.02 -43.99 23.36
C ALA A 564 108.64 -42.77 22.49
N GLY A 565 107.37 -42.36 22.51
CA GLY A 565 106.88 -41.23 21.71
C GLY A 565 105.66 -40.52 22.29
N ARG A 566 105.32 -39.36 21.72
CA ARG A 566 104.14 -38.55 22.10
C ARG A 566 102.97 -38.84 21.16
N VAL A 567 101.77 -38.88 21.73
CA VAL A 567 100.52 -39.17 21.02
C VAL A 567 99.43 -38.21 21.48
N ARG A 568 98.47 -37.93 20.62
CA ARG A 568 97.37 -36.99 20.90
C ARG A 568 96.08 -37.47 20.27
N TRP A 569 95.02 -37.57 21.04
CA TRP A 569 93.69 -37.92 20.56
C TRP A 569 92.71 -36.78 20.77
N ASP A 570 92.06 -36.33 19.70
CA ASP A 570 90.92 -35.41 19.77
C ASP A 570 89.64 -36.22 19.65
N LEU A 571 88.88 -36.34 20.76
CA LEU A 571 87.75 -37.25 20.88
C LEU A 571 86.46 -36.46 21.16
N ALA A 572 85.42 -36.70 20.36
CA ALA A 572 84.09 -36.16 20.64
C ALA A 572 83.45 -36.95 21.79
N LEU A 573 82.77 -36.26 22.72
CA LEU A 573 82.01 -36.92 23.77
C LEU A 573 80.64 -37.35 23.24
N GLU A 574 80.16 -38.52 23.67
CA GLU A 574 78.82 -39.01 23.32
C GLU A 574 77.73 -38.16 24.02
N GLU A 575 77.98 -37.77 25.27
CA GLU A 575 77.19 -36.78 26.00
C GLU A 575 78.04 -35.54 26.32
N ALA A 576 77.52 -34.35 25.97
CA ALA A 576 78.21 -33.11 26.29
C ALA A 576 78.21 -32.87 27.81
N ILE A 577 79.35 -32.40 28.33
CA ILE A 577 79.48 -32.07 29.75
C ILE A 577 79.07 -30.61 29.92
N TYR A 578 78.08 -30.39 30.78
CA TYR A 578 77.59 -29.08 31.11
C TYR A 578 78.37 -28.55 32.31
N THR A 579 79.05 -27.42 32.12
CA THR A 579 79.71 -26.71 33.21
C THR A 579 78.81 -25.57 33.66
N ASN A 580 78.58 -25.46 34.97
CA ASN A 580 78.09 -24.20 35.50
C ASN A 580 79.23 -23.18 35.36
N LYS A 581 78.89 -21.91 35.12
CA LYS A 581 79.80 -20.75 34.95
C LYS A 581 81.26 -21.08 35.30
N ALA A 582 82.16 -20.96 34.33
CA ALA A 582 83.62 -21.08 34.55
C ALA A 582 84.05 -20.32 35.82
N GLU A 583 84.23 -21.05 36.90
CA GLU A 583 85.05 -20.69 38.06
C GLU A 583 86.43 -21.29 37.84
#